data_AF-A0A924XIT3-F1
#
_entry.id   AF-A0A924XIT3-F1
#
_cell.length_a   1.000
_cell.length_b   1.000
_cell.length_c   1.000
_cell.angle_alpha   90.00
_cell.angle_beta   90.00
_cell.angle_gamma   90.00
#
_symmetry.space_group_name_H-M   'P 1'
#
loop_
_entity.id
_entity.type
_entity.pdbx_description
1 polymer ?
#
loop_
_entity_poly.entity_id
_entity_poly.type
_entity_poly.pdbx_seq_one_letter_code
_entity_poly.pdbx_strand_id
1 'polypeptide(L)'
;MAQDRAKIHPLFSVVPPLEVKQEFSPEDYSTDVAVCPLCRGTGFEVVAGKGARACECRRRKAQEKLADSARIPRRYEKCHFTNYQRKNMLQGRAYQLAFDLTMHYPQVERGILFMGSVGIGKTHLAVSILHNLLEKNVSCLFYEFGSLLKEIQNSYNPISQTSESSVLQPIYDAEVLVLDELGASKPTDWVRDTMMQIINTRYNDKKLTIFTTNYLDTRRATEETLEDRIGTRLRSRIYEMCQTLTIEGEDFRKNFDKSFKGK
;
A
#
# COMPACT_ATOMS: atom_id res chain seq x y z
N MET A 1 -26.45 86.63 4.81
CA MET A 1 -25.75 87.35 3.72
C MET A 1 -24.72 86.37 3.16
N ALA A 2 -24.99 85.73 2.01
CA ALA A 2 -24.67 86.21 0.65
C ALA A 2 -23.14 86.26 0.45
N GLN A 3 -22.46 85.68 -0.55
CA GLN A 3 -22.71 85.00 -1.85
C GLN A 3 -21.44 84.14 -2.10
N ASP A 4 -21.43 82.92 -2.62
CA ASP A 4 -21.76 82.40 -3.97
C ASP A 4 -20.82 82.86 -5.13
N ARG A 5 -20.04 81.87 -5.62
CA ARG A 5 -19.58 81.58 -7.01
C ARG A 5 -18.47 82.39 -7.71
N ALA A 6 -17.50 81.64 -8.22
CA ALA A 6 -17.22 81.58 -9.66
C ALA A 6 -16.68 80.19 -10.08
N LYS A 7 -17.09 79.76 -11.28
CA LYS A 7 -16.90 78.45 -11.93
C LYS A 7 -15.64 78.43 -12.80
N ILE A 8 -14.94 77.28 -12.92
CA ILE A 8 -14.16 76.92 -14.12
C ILE A 8 -14.17 75.39 -14.33
N HIS A 9 -14.52 74.98 -15.55
CA HIS A 9 -14.32 73.71 -16.28
C HIS A 9 -13.55 74.13 -17.56
N PRO A 10 -12.89 73.33 -18.45
CA PRO A 10 -12.66 71.88 -18.60
C PRO A 10 -11.18 71.45 -18.84
N LEU A 11 -10.96 70.14 -19.02
CA LEU A 11 -9.94 69.46 -19.88
C LEU A 11 -8.46 69.37 -19.44
N PHE A 12 -8.02 68.10 -19.30
CA PHE A 12 -6.67 67.53 -19.53
C PHE A 12 -5.44 68.16 -18.87
N SER A 13 -4.93 67.48 -17.85
CA SER A 13 -3.49 67.23 -17.73
C SER A 13 -3.24 65.82 -17.22
N VAL A 14 -2.21 65.22 -17.81
CA VAL A 14 -1.84 63.81 -17.80
C VAL A 14 -1.34 63.40 -16.42
N VAL A 15 -1.86 62.31 -15.85
CA VAL A 15 -1.32 61.69 -14.63
C VAL A 15 -0.09 60.85 -15.02
N PRO A 16 1.07 61.04 -14.39
CA PRO A 16 2.31 60.31 -14.71
C PRO A 16 2.25 58.84 -14.25
N PRO A 17 3.10 57.95 -14.80
CA PRO A 17 3.05 56.52 -14.51
C PRO A 17 3.44 56.23 -13.05
N LEU A 18 2.64 55.36 -12.42
CA LEU A 18 2.84 54.85 -11.07
C LEU A 18 4.19 54.14 -10.96
N GLU A 19 5.08 54.70 -10.13
CA GLU A 19 6.35 54.08 -9.75
C GLU A 19 6.10 52.79 -8.97
N VAL A 20 6.61 51.67 -9.51
CA VAL A 20 6.72 50.40 -8.79
C VAL A 20 7.89 50.51 -7.81
N LYS A 21 7.58 50.55 -6.52
CA LYS A 21 8.55 50.25 -5.45
C LYS A 21 7.98 49.14 -4.58
N GLN A 22 8.22 47.90 -5.00
CA GLN A 22 8.31 46.78 -4.08
C GLN A 22 9.73 46.24 -4.18
N GLU A 23 10.51 46.51 -3.15
CA GLU A 23 11.78 45.82 -2.89
C GLU A 23 11.44 44.35 -2.65
N PHE A 24 11.75 43.50 -3.61
CA PHE A 24 11.72 42.05 -3.43
C PHE A 24 13.00 41.62 -2.72
N SER A 25 12.87 41.02 -1.54
CA SER A 25 13.94 40.31 -0.85
C SER A 25 14.37 39.09 -1.68
N PRO A 26 15.69 38.77 -1.75
CA PRO A 26 16.21 37.69 -2.59
C PRO A 26 16.00 36.28 -2.00
N GLU A 27 14.94 36.06 -1.22
CA GLU A 27 14.70 34.79 -0.50
C GLU A 27 13.52 33.98 -1.03
N ASP A 28 12.79 34.48 -2.03
CA ASP A 28 11.64 33.78 -2.60
C ASP A 28 11.86 33.50 -4.09
N TYR A 29 12.56 32.42 -4.42
CA TYR A 29 12.20 31.50 -5.52
C TYR A 29 13.14 30.28 -5.60
N SER A 30 12.54 29.13 -5.90
CA SER A 30 13.13 27.84 -6.30
C SER A 30 13.37 26.80 -5.20
N THR A 31 12.37 25.94 -5.07
CA THR A 31 12.41 24.58 -4.54
C THR A 31 13.67 23.81 -4.93
N ASP A 32 14.50 23.50 -3.93
CA ASP A 32 15.59 22.53 -4.00
C ASP A 32 15.05 21.14 -4.35
N VAL A 33 14.98 20.80 -5.64
CA VAL A 33 15.14 19.40 -6.03
C VAL A 33 16.63 19.14 -6.00
N ALA A 34 17.17 18.76 -4.83
CA ALA A 34 18.58 18.49 -4.66
C ALA A 34 19.07 17.50 -5.74
N VAL A 35 19.76 18.02 -6.76
CA VAL A 35 20.30 17.23 -7.87
C VAL A 35 21.40 16.34 -7.28
N CYS A 36 21.35 15.04 -7.59
CA CYS A 36 22.30 14.08 -7.01
C CYS A 36 23.76 14.52 -7.31
N PRO A 37 24.62 14.72 -6.29
CA PRO A 37 25.96 15.26 -6.49
C PRO A 37 26.90 14.29 -7.22
N LEU A 38 26.61 12.98 -7.15
CA LEU A 38 27.42 11.93 -7.79
C LEU A 38 27.20 11.88 -9.31
N CYS A 39 25.94 11.83 -9.75
CA CYS A 39 25.59 11.69 -11.16
C CYS A 39 25.11 12.98 -11.83
N ARG A 40 24.97 14.07 -11.07
CA ARG A 40 24.44 15.37 -11.52
C ARG A 40 23.10 15.26 -12.26
N GLY A 41 22.25 14.33 -11.81
CA GLY A 41 20.93 14.08 -12.37
C GLY A 41 20.89 13.10 -13.55
N THR A 42 22.03 12.66 -14.08
CA THR A 42 22.07 11.71 -15.21
C THR A 42 21.66 10.28 -14.82
N GLY A 43 21.78 9.93 -13.54
CA GLY A 43 21.58 8.57 -13.04
C GLY A 43 22.74 7.62 -13.35
N PHE A 44 23.86 8.11 -13.88
CA PHE A 44 25.08 7.35 -14.15
C PHE A 44 26.32 8.04 -13.57
N GLU A 45 27.25 7.24 -13.07
CA GLU A 45 28.57 7.68 -12.62
C GLU A 45 29.61 7.23 -13.64
N VAL A 46 30.50 8.14 -14.03
CA VAL A 46 31.65 7.80 -14.88
C VAL A 46 32.72 7.14 -14.02
N VAL A 47 33.13 5.94 -14.39
CA VAL A 47 34.19 5.18 -13.73
C VAL A 47 35.44 5.21 -14.62
N ALA A 48 36.50 5.86 -14.15
CA ALA A 48 37.73 6.01 -14.90
C ALA A 48 38.26 4.65 -15.40
N GLY A 49 38.49 4.55 -16.72
CA GLY A 49 38.97 3.33 -17.37
C GLY A 49 37.96 2.17 -17.46
N LYS A 50 36.73 2.33 -16.96
CA LYS A 50 35.69 1.26 -16.93
C LYS A 50 34.35 1.68 -17.54
N GLY A 51 34.23 2.90 -18.06
CA GLY A 51 32.99 3.40 -18.68
C GLY A 51 32.05 4.07 -17.68
N ALA A 52 30.77 3.72 -17.70
CA ALA A 52 29.75 4.28 -16.81
C ALA A 52 28.99 3.18 -16.05
N ARG A 53 28.63 3.45 -14.79
CA ARG A 53 27.78 2.57 -13.95
C ARG A 53 26.52 3.30 -13.51
N ALA A 54 25.44 2.56 -13.24
CA ALA A 54 24.24 3.16 -12.67
C ALA A 54 24.56 3.75 -11.28
N CYS A 55 24.18 5.01 -11.08
CA CYS A 55 24.35 5.70 -9.81
C CYS A 55 23.45 5.09 -8.73
N GLU A 56 23.92 5.09 -7.48
CA GLU A 56 23.13 4.61 -6.34
C GLU A 56 21.82 5.39 -6.17
N CYS A 57 21.77 6.68 -6.57
CA CYS A 57 20.53 7.45 -6.53
C CYS A 57 19.45 6.87 -7.45
N ARG A 58 19.82 6.18 -8.54
CA ARG A 58 18.86 5.52 -9.44
C ARG A 58 18.26 4.28 -8.76
N ARG A 59 19.08 3.52 -8.02
CA ARG A 59 18.62 2.38 -7.22
C ARG A 59 17.68 2.84 -6.11
N ARG A 60 18.08 3.87 -5.35
CA ARG A 60 17.22 4.46 -4.30
C ARG A 60 15.88 4.94 -4.85
N LYS A 61 15.88 5.73 -5.93
CA LYS A 61 14.63 6.21 -6.56
C LYS A 61 13.77 5.07 -7.09
N ALA A 62 14.37 4.00 -7.60
CA ALA A 62 13.62 2.82 -8.05
C ALA A 62 12.99 2.08 -6.87
N GLN A 63 13.72 1.91 -5.76
CA GLN A 63 13.21 1.31 -4.53
C GLN A 63 12.08 2.14 -3.90
N GLU A 64 12.21 3.47 -3.86
CA GLU A 64 11.16 4.38 -3.40
C GLU A 64 9.88 4.21 -4.23
N LYS A 65 10.01 4.25 -5.56
CA LYS A 65 8.86 4.01 -6.46
C LYS A 65 8.23 2.63 -6.26
N LEU A 66 9.05 1.61 -6.03
CA LEU A 66 8.58 0.25 -5.80
C LEU A 66 7.80 0.16 -4.47
N ALA A 67 8.33 0.77 -3.41
CA ALA A 67 7.67 0.85 -2.11
C ALA A 67 6.36 1.64 -2.18
N ASP A 68 6.34 2.77 -2.88
CA ASP A 68 5.13 3.57 -3.11
C ASP A 68 4.07 2.75 -3.88
N SER A 69 4.50 2.00 -4.91
CA SER A 69 3.61 1.16 -5.70
C SER A 69 3.02 -0.02 -4.92
N ALA A 70 3.62 -0.40 -3.78
CA ALA A 70 3.14 -1.50 -2.96
C ALA A 70 1.87 -1.18 -2.17
N ARG A 71 1.44 0.09 -2.13
CA ARG A 71 0.20 0.53 -1.46
C ARG A 71 0.09 0.10 0.01
N ILE A 72 1.21 -0.03 0.73
CA ILE A 72 1.19 -0.36 2.17
C ILE A 72 0.58 0.83 2.94
N PRO A 73 -0.53 0.64 3.68
CA PRO A 73 -1.13 1.72 4.46
C PRO A 73 -0.15 2.29 5.51
N ARG A 74 -0.18 3.60 5.74
CA ARG A 74 0.67 4.29 6.73
C ARG A 74 0.66 3.64 8.12
N ARG A 75 -0.46 3.05 8.53
CA ARG A 75 -0.58 2.34 9.81
C ARG A 75 0.39 1.14 9.92
N TYR A 76 0.75 0.52 8.81
CA TYR A 76 1.62 -0.66 8.74
C TYR A 76 3.04 -0.34 8.26
N GLU A 77 3.37 0.94 8.09
CA GLU A 77 4.70 1.40 7.67
C GLU A 77 5.80 0.82 8.58
N LYS A 78 5.54 0.72 9.88
CA LYS A 78 6.48 0.21 10.87
C LYS A 78 6.33 -1.30 11.15
N CYS A 79 5.55 -2.06 10.38
CA CYS A 79 5.36 -3.49 10.64
C CYS A 79 6.51 -4.34 10.06
N HIS A 80 7.60 -4.49 10.82
CA HIS A 80 8.77 -5.29 10.43
C HIS A 80 8.88 -6.60 11.22
N PHE A 81 9.65 -7.57 10.73
CA PHE A 81 9.94 -8.78 11.49
C PHE A 81 10.61 -8.47 12.84
N THR A 82 11.47 -7.46 12.89
CA THR A 82 12.24 -7.09 14.08
C THR A 82 11.38 -6.63 15.26
N ASN A 83 10.18 -6.09 14.99
CA ASN A 83 9.26 -5.63 16.03
C ASN A 83 7.97 -6.45 16.13
N TYR A 84 7.93 -7.63 15.48
CA TYR A 84 6.85 -8.59 15.67
C TYR A 84 7.03 -9.34 17.00
N GLN A 85 6.02 -9.25 17.88
CA GLN A 85 6.07 -9.89 19.20
C GLN A 85 5.53 -11.33 19.14
N ARG A 86 6.37 -12.29 19.51
CA ARG A 86 6.04 -13.72 19.58
C ARG A 86 5.70 -14.10 21.02
N LYS A 87 4.43 -13.98 21.41
CA LYS A 87 3.97 -14.30 22.78
C LYS A 87 3.69 -15.78 23.00
N ASN A 88 3.54 -16.57 21.93
CA ASN A 88 3.31 -18.00 22.02
C ASN A 88 3.92 -18.77 20.83
N MET A 89 3.85 -20.11 20.92
CA MET A 89 4.41 -21.02 19.93
C MET A 89 3.78 -20.87 18.54
N LEU A 90 2.48 -20.59 18.43
CA LEU A 90 1.80 -20.42 17.14
C LEU A 90 2.26 -19.14 16.44
N GLN A 91 2.42 -18.05 17.18
CA GLN A 91 3.02 -16.81 16.66
C GLN A 91 4.49 -17.00 16.28
N GLY A 92 5.23 -17.82 17.04
CA GLY A 92 6.60 -18.21 16.69
C GLY A 92 6.68 -18.98 15.36
N ARG A 93 5.79 -19.96 15.16
CA ARG A 93 5.67 -20.69 13.88
C ARG A 93 5.27 -19.78 12.73
N ALA A 94 4.35 -18.85 12.97
CA ALA A 94 3.92 -17.87 11.96
C ALA A 94 5.04 -16.95 11.52
N TYR A 95 5.80 -16.45 12.50
CA TYR A 95 7.00 -15.68 12.24
C TYR A 95 8.01 -16.48 11.41
N GLN A 96 8.31 -17.72 11.81
CA GLN A 96 9.30 -18.55 11.13
C GLN A 96 8.90 -18.81 9.69
N LEU A 97 7.65 -19.20 9.45
CA LEU A 97 7.15 -19.45 8.10
C LEU A 97 7.19 -18.19 7.21
N ALA A 98 6.80 -17.03 7.75
CA ALA A 98 6.86 -15.76 7.03
C ALA A 98 8.30 -15.36 6.70
N PHE A 99 9.21 -15.55 7.65
CA PHE A 99 10.63 -15.27 7.47
C PHE A 99 11.25 -16.20 6.43
N ASP A 100 10.97 -17.51 6.51
CA ASP A 100 11.47 -18.52 5.56
C ASP A 100 10.97 -18.26 4.15
N LEU A 101 9.68 -17.90 3.98
CA LEU A 101 9.13 -17.52 2.68
C LEU A 101 9.93 -16.36 2.07
N THR A 102 10.21 -15.35 2.89
CA THR A 102 10.95 -14.16 2.46
C THR A 102 12.39 -14.51 2.07
N MET A 103 13.05 -15.38 2.84
CA MET A 103 14.45 -15.75 2.61
C MET A 103 14.64 -16.59 1.34
N HIS A 104 13.71 -17.51 1.08
CA HIS A 104 13.79 -18.44 -0.04
C HIS A 104 13.00 -18.00 -1.28
N TYR A 105 12.50 -16.77 -1.34
CA TYR A 105 11.93 -16.23 -2.58
C TYR A 105 13.05 -15.96 -3.61
N PRO A 106 12.90 -16.33 -4.90
CA PRO A 106 11.68 -16.78 -5.58
C PRO A 106 11.49 -18.31 -5.67
N GLN A 107 12.28 -19.12 -4.95
CA GLN A 107 12.17 -20.57 -4.99
C GLN A 107 10.92 -21.12 -4.27
N VAL A 108 10.19 -20.27 -3.55
CA VAL A 108 8.94 -20.63 -2.88
C VAL A 108 7.77 -20.55 -3.85
N GLU A 109 7.07 -21.66 -4.05
CA GLU A 109 5.91 -21.74 -4.96
C GLU A 109 4.58 -21.43 -4.29
N ARG A 110 4.50 -21.49 -2.95
CA ARG A 110 3.27 -21.30 -2.18
C ARG A 110 3.34 -20.07 -1.29
N GLY A 111 2.26 -19.30 -1.28
CA GLY A 111 2.07 -18.21 -0.34
C GLY A 111 1.63 -18.71 1.05
N ILE A 112 1.11 -17.80 1.86
CA ILE A 112 0.64 -18.11 3.22
C ILE A 112 -0.78 -17.58 3.40
N LEU A 113 -1.65 -18.41 3.98
CA LEU A 113 -2.94 -17.98 4.49
C LEU A 113 -2.86 -17.88 6.01
N PHE A 114 -2.81 -16.66 6.52
CA PHE A 114 -2.88 -16.40 7.96
C PHE A 114 -4.34 -16.36 8.41
N MET A 115 -4.72 -17.28 9.28
CA MET A 115 -6.04 -17.36 9.91
C MET A 115 -5.96 -17.02 11.39
N GLY A 116 -7.04 -16.52 11.99
CA GLY A 116 -7.14 -16.32 13.44
C GLY A 116 -7.92 -15.06 13.82
N SER A 117 -8.12 -14.83 15.11
CA SER A 117 -8.87 -13.66 15.62
C SER A 117 -8.22 -12.31 15.27
N VAL A 118 -8.98 -11.23 15.46
CA VAL A 118 -8.49 -9.86 15.22
C VAL A 118 -7.34 -9.50 16.16
N GLY A 119 -6.40 -8.68 15.64
CA GLY A 119 -5.38 -8.06 16.48
C GLY A 119 -4.24 -8.96 16.95
N ILE A 120 -4.11 -10.18 16.42
CA ILE A 120 -3.03 -11.13 16.76
C ILE A 120 -1.79 -11.05 15.85
N GLY A 121 -1.75 -10.08 14.93
CA GLY A 121 -0.56 -9.80 14.11
C GLY A 121 -0.49 -10.45 12.72
N LYS A 122 -1.61 -10.94 12.17
CA LYS A 122 -1.66 -11.51 10.80
C LYS A 122 -1.18 -10.53 9.73
N THR A 123 -1.80 -9.35 9.68
CA THR A 123 -1.44 -8.27 8.73
C THR A 123 -0.02 -7.77 8.97
N HIS A 124 0.44 -7.76 10.23
CA HIS A 124 1.83 -7.39 10.54
C HIS A 124 2.80 -8.32 9.84
N LEU A 125 2.62 -9.65 9.96
CA LEU A 125 3.49 -10.63 9.28
C LEU A 125 3.40 -10.50 7.76
N ALA A 126 2.20 -10.35 7.20
CA ALA A 126 2.02 -10.16 5.76
C ALA A 126 2.77 -8.92 5.24
N VAL A 127 2.68 -7.79 5.95
CA VAL A 127 3.39 -6.56 5.60
C VAL A 127 4.90 -6.67 5.84
N SER A 128 5.33 -7.39 6.88
CA SER A 128 6.76 -7.67 7.12
C SER A 128 7.40 -8.45 5.96
N ILE A 129 6.67 -9.41 5.37
CA ILE A 129 7.10 -10.10 4.15
C ILE A 129 7.28 -9.08 3.02
N LEU A 130 6.27 -8.22 2.77
CA LEU A 130 6.36 -7.24 1.68
C LEU A 130 7.56 -6.31 1.85
N HIS A 131 7.78 -5.74 3.04
CA HIS A 131 8.94 -4.86 3.30
C HIS A 131 10.27 -5.53 2.95
N ASN A 132 10.46 -6.78 3.37
CA ASN A 132 11.72 -7.48 3.10
C ASN A 132 11.86 -7.90 1.62
N LEU A 133 10.76 -8.18 0.92
CA LEU A 133 10.78 -8.47 -0.51
C LEU A 133 11.02 -7.20 -1.35
N LEU A 134 10.47 -6.06 -0.93
CA LEU A 134 10.73 -4.76 -1.53
C LEU A 134 12.22 -4.37 -1.41
N GLU A 135 12.86 -4.65 -0.26
CA GLU A 135 14.30 -4.48 -0.08
C GLU A 135 15.12 -5.34 -1.07
N LYS A 136 14.58 -6.50 -1.48
CA LYS A 136 15.14 -7.37 -2.51
C LYS A 136 14.76 -6.96 -3.95
N ASN A 137 14.11 -5.80 -4.13
CA ASN A 137 13.60 -5.27 -5.40
C ASN A 137 12.50 -6.14 -6.07
N VAL A 138 11.72 -6.88 -5.27
CA VAL A 138 10.58 -7.66 -5.75
C VAL A 138 9.32 -6.78 -5.78
N SER A 139 8.58 -6.81 -6.89
CA SER A 139 7.32 -6.08 -7.02
C SER A 139 6.24 -6.68 -6.11
N CYS A 140 5.83 -5.89 -5.13
CA CYS A 140 4.84 -6.28 -4.13
C CYS A 140 3.62 -5.38 -4.23
N LEU A 141 2.45 -5.88 -3.84
CA LEU A 141 1.22 -5.11 -3.77
C LEU A 141 0.38 -5.52 -2.55
N PHE A 142 -0.16 -4.53 -1.84
CA PHE A 142 -1.06 -4.73 -0.71
C PHE A 142 -2.46 -4.19 -1.03
N TYR A 143 -3.47 -4.98 -0.72
CA TYR A 143 -4.86 -4.52 -0.67
C TYR A 143 -5.58 -5.11 0.53
N GLU A 144 -6.34 -4.26 1.23
CA GLU A 144 -7.48 -4.72 2.02
C GLU A 144 -8.62 -5.07 1.04
N PHE A 145 -9.13 -6.30 1.12
CA PHE A 145 -10.05 -6.83 0.11
C PHE A 145 -11.34 -6.01 -0.01
N GLY A 146 -11.89 -5.53 1.12
CA GLY A 146 -13.08 -4.67 1.11
C GLY A 146 -12.86 -3.32 0.41
N SER A 147 -11.66 -2.74 0.57
CA SER A 147 -11.28 -1.50 -0.10
C SER A 147 -11.06 -1.71 -1.60
N LEU A 148 -10.47 -2.84 -1.98
CA LEU A 148 -10.33 -3.23 -3.38
C LEU A 148 -11.69 -3.38 -4.08
N LEU A 149 -12.66 -4.04 -3.46
CA LEU A 149 -14.01 -4.17 -4.02
C LEU A 149 -14.64 -2.80 -4.31
N LYS A 150 -14.48 -1.84 -3.39
CA LYS A 150 -14.99 -0.47 -3.60
C LYS A 150 -14.28 0.24 -4.76
N GLU A 151 -12.96 0.07 -4.89
CA GLU A 151 -12.19 0.65 -5.99
C GLU A 151 -12.66 0.10 -7.35
N ILE A 152 -12.90 -1.22 -7.44
CA ILE A 152 -13.47 -1.85 -8.63
C ILE A 152 -14.89 -1.32 -8.89
N GLN A 153 -15.75 -1.25 -7.88
CA GLN A 153 -17.11 -0.71 -8.06
C GLN A 153 -17.11 0.74 -8.59
N ASN A 154 -16.22 1.56 -8.05
CA ASN A 154 -16.09 2.95 -8.46
C ASN A 154 -15.62 3.11 -9.90
N SER A 155 -14.84 2.14 -10.42
CA SER A 155 -14.37 2.13 -11.82
C SER A 155 -15.48 1.92 -12.85
N TYR A 156 -16.65 1.42 -12.44
CA TYR A 156 -17.83 1.32 -13.32
C TYR A 156 -18.62 2.63 -13.42
N ASN A 157 -18.29 3.64 -12.61
CA ASN A 157 -18.95 4.93 -12.69
C ASN A 157 -18.54 5.62 -14.00
N PRO A 158 -19.49 5.97 -14.89
CA PRO A 158 -19.19 6.61 -16.19
C PRO A 158 -18.53 7.99 -16.06
N ILE A 159 -18.55 8.61 -14.87
CA ILE A 159 -17.85 9.86 -14.56
C ILE A 159 -16.38 9.60 -14.17
N SER A 160 -16.06 8.39 -13.69
CA SER A 160 -14.70 8.04 -13.32
C SER A 160 -13.83 7.85 -14.57
N GLN A 161 -12.60 8.38 -14.55
CA GLN A 161 -11.61 8.19 -15.62
C GLN A 161 -10.83 6.87 -15.46
N THR A 162 -11.21 6.05 -14.48
CA THR A 162 -10.50 4.83 -14.08
C THR A 162 -11.27 3.63 -14.62
N SER A 163 -10.67 2.85 -15.53
CA SER A 163 -11.28 1.62 -16.01
C SER A 163 -11.09 0.48 -15.00
N GLU A 164 -11.99 -0.49 -15.00
CA GLU A 164 -11.83 -1.74 -14.24
C GLU A 164 -10.47 -2.40 -14.48
N SER A 165 -10.04 -2.44 -15.75
CA SER A 165 -8.73 -2.98 -16.14
C SER A 165 -7.56 -2.24 -15.49
N SER A 166 -7.65 -0.94 -15.26
CA SER A 166 -6.58 -0.17 -14.61
C SER A 166 -6.43 -0.49 -13.12
N VAL A 167 -7.49 -0.96 -12.48
CA VAL A 167 -7.47 -1.41 -11.08
C VAL A 167 -6.99 -2.86 -10.99
N LEU A 168 -7.48 -3.72 -11.89
CA LEU A 168 -7.23 -5.17 -11.84
C LEU A 168 -5.86 -5.58 -12.39
N GLN A 169 -5.32 -4.90 -13.41
CA GLN A 169 -4.05 -5.33 -14.00
C GLN A 169 -2.86 -5.32 -13.02
N PRO A 170 -2.66 -4.27 -12.20
CA PRO A 170 -1.62 -4.31 -11.16
C PRO A 170 -1.75 -5.51 -10.21
N ILE A 171 -2.97 -5.96 -9.95
CA ILE A 171 -3.28 -7.09 -9.05
C ILE A 171 -2.94 -8.42 -9.72
N TYR A 172 -3.12 -8.54 -11.03
CA TYR A 172 -2.73 -9.74 -11.77
C TYR A 172 -1.22 -9.82 -11.95
N ASP A 173 -0.60 -8.69 -12.28
CA ASP A 173 0.82 -8.63 -12.65
C ASP A 173 1.76 -8.74 -11.45
N ALA A 174 1.37 -8.21 -10.28
CA ALA A 174 2.19 -8.17 -9.07
C ALA A 174 2.84 -9.53 -8.77
N GLU A 175 4.16 -9.54 -8.58
CA GLU A 175 4.91 -10.77 -8.28
C GLU A 175 4.44 -11.36 -6.95
N VAL A 176 4.27 -10.51 -5.94
CA VAL A 176 3.71 -10.87 -4.64
C VAL A 176 2.54 -9.97 -4.29
N LEU A 177 1.37 -10.57 -4.02
CA LEU A 177 0.16 -9.87 -3.61
C LEU A 177 -0.22 -10.25 -2.18
N VAL A 178 -0.51 -9.25 -1.34
CA VAL A 178 -1.23 -9.44 -0.08
C VAL A 178 -2.68 -9.03 -0.24
N LEU A 179 -3.60 -9.94 0.03
CA LEU A 179 -5.02 -9.68 0.19
C LEU A 179 -5.41 -9.81 1.67
N ASP A 180 -5.53 -8.67 2.33
CA ASP A 180 -5.86 -8.56 3.75
C ASP A 180 -7.39 -8.62 3.97
N GLU A 181 -7.80 -9.23 5.08
CA GLU A 181 -9.20 -9.39 5.51
C GLU A 181 -10.11 -10.13 4.51
N LEU A 182 -9.60 -11.20 3.92
CA LEU A 182 -10.38 -12.06 3.01
C LEU A 182 -11.63 -12.61 3.70
N GLY A 183 -12.77 -12.45 3.04
CA GLY A 183 -14.08 -12.89 3.53
C GLY A 183 -14.78 -11.93 4.48
N ALA A 184 -14.19 -10.78 4.85
CA ALA A 184 -14.82 -9.81 5.74
C ALA A 184 -16.05 -9.13 5.12
N SER A 185 -16.05 -8.91 3.81
CA SER A 185 -17.20 -8.36 3.08
C SER A 185 -18.36 -9.36 2.99
N LYS A 186 -19.59 -8.85 2.94
CA LYS A 186 -20.79 -9.70 2.73
C LYS A 186 -20.65 -10.43 1.39
N PRO A 187 -20.89 -11.76 1.34
CA PRO A 187 -20.67 -12.55 0.13
C PRO A 187 -21.86 -12.42 -0.84
N THR A 188 -22.00 -11.26 -1.47
CA THR A 188 -22.93 -11.10 -2.61
C THR A 188 -22.39 -11.81 -3.84
N ASP A 189 -23.24 -12.10 -4.82
CA ASP A 189 -22.82 -12.80 -6.05
C ASP A 189 -21.70 -12.04 -6.77
N TRP A 190 -21.84 -10.72 -6.90
CA TRP A 190 -20.79 -9.87 -7.47
C TRP A 190 -19.47 -9.94 -6.68
N VAL A 191 -19.51 -9.98 -5.34
CA VAL A 191 -18.29 -10.13 -4.52
C VAL A 191 -17.64 -11.50 -4.75
N ARG A 192 -18.44 -12.56 -4.82
CA ARG A 192 -17.96 -13.93 -5.09
C ARG A 192 -17.33 -14.02 -6.47
N ASP A 193 -17.97 -13.47 -7.49
CA ASP A 193 -17.47 -13.48 -8.87
C ASP A 193 -16.17 -12.69 -8.99
N THR A 194 -16.11 -11.50 -8.40
CA THR A 194 -14.89 -10.66 -8.39
C THR A 194 -13.74 -11.37 -7.66
N MET A 195 -14.01 -11.95 -6.48
CA MET A 195 -13.03 -12.74 -5.74
C MET A 195 -12.55 -13.95 -6.57
N MET A 196 -13.49 -14.62 -7.24
CA MET A 196 -13.20 -15.78 -8.07
C MET A 196 -12.32 -15.40 -9.26
N GLN A 197 -12.61 -14.30 -9.93
CA GLN A 197 -11.80 -13.77 -11.02
C GLN A 197 -10.36 -13.50 -10.55
N ILE A 198 -10.18 -12.71 -9.48
CA ILE A 198 -8.85 -12.33 -8.98
C ILE A 198 -8.02 -13.54 -8.57
N ILE A 199 -8.60 -14.42 -7.75
CA ILE A 199 -7.87 -15.58 -7.23
C ILE A 199 -7.60 -16.59 -8.34
N ASN A 200 -8.52 -16.81 -9.28
CA ASN A 200 -8.31 -17.76 -10.37
C ASN A 200 -7.21 -17.32 -11.33
N THR A 201 -7.16 -16.02 -11.69
CA THR A 201 -6.11 -15.50 -12.57
C THR A 201 -4.74 -15.75 -11.93
N ARG A 202 -4.57 -15.35 -10.67
CA ARG A 202 -3.29 -15.54 -9.96
C ARG A 202 -2.95 -17.01 -9.71
N TYR A 203 -3.96 -17.85 -9.47
CA TYR A 203 -3.79 -19.30 -9.36
C TYR A 203 -3.23 -19.90 -10.66
N ASN A 204 -3.86 -19.59 -11.80
CA ASN A 204 -3.45 -20.11 -13.10
C ASN A 204 -2.03 -19.65 -13.49
N ASP A 205 -1.69 -18.42 -13.14
CA ASP A 205 -0.38 -17.83 -13.45
C ASP A 205 0.69 -18.17 -12.39
N LYS A 206 0.35 -19.01 -11.40
CA LYS A 206 1.23 -19.41 -10.28
C LYS A 206 1.87 -18.21 -9.56
N LYS A 207 1.10 -17.13 -9.39
CA LYS A 207 1.56 -15.90 -8.74
C LYS A 207 1.44 -16.01 -7.23
N LEU A 208 2.54 -15.73 -6.52
CA LEU A 208 2.59 -15.85 -5.07
C LEU A 208 1.61 -14.87 -4.42
N THR A 209 0.73 -15.40 -3.57
CA THR A 209 -0.34 -14.62 -2.94
C THR A 209 -0.43 -14.96 -1.46
N ILE A 210 -0.43 -13.93 -0.62
CA ILE A 210 -0.55 -14.02 0.83
C ILE A 210 -1.93 -13.51 1.20
N PHE A 211 -2.62 -14.24 2.06
CA PHE A 211 -3.96 -13.90 2.51
C PHE A 211 -3.98 -13.75 4.02
N THR A 212 -4.80 -12.85 4.52
CA THR A 212 -5.18 -12.85 5.94
C THR A 212 -6.70 -13.00 6.06
N THR A 213 -7.17 -13.68 7.10
CA THR A 213 -8.59 -13.79 7.36
C THR A 213 -8.89 -13.96 8.85
N ASN A 214 -10.05 -13.48 9.27
CA ASN A 214 -10.60 -13.72 10.59
C ASN A 214 -11.46 -14.99 10.67
N TYR A 215 -11.75 -15.63 9.52
CA TYR A 215 -12.62 -16.79 9.44
C TYR A 215 -11.77 -18.07 9.44
N LEU A 216 -12.02 -18.95 10.41
CA LEU A 216 -11.35 -20.24 10.52
C LEU A 216 -12.04 -21.29 9.64
N ASP A 217 -11.35 -22.39 9.34
CA ASP A 217 -12.00 -23.55 8.69
C ASP A 217 -12.86 -24.35 9.66
N THR A 218 -12.55 -24.27 10.96
CA THR A 218 -13.32 -24.97 11.99
C THR A 218 -14.44 -24.07 12.46
N ARG A 219 -15.68 -24.53 12.28
CA ARG A 219 -16.86 -23.82 12.77
C ARG A 219 -16.84 -23.78 14.30
N ARG A 220 -16.81 -22.58 14.88
CA ARG A 220 -16.94 -22.35 16.32
C ARG A 220 -18.31 -21.74 16.60
N ALA A 221 -19.17 -22.47 17.30
CA ALA A 221 -20.55 -22.07 17.58
C ALA A 221 -21.31 -21.67 16.29
N THR A 222 -21.80 -20.42 16.22
CA THR A 222 -22.58 -19.88 15.09
C THR A 222 -21.74 -19.06 14.11
N GLU A 223 -20.41 -19.08 14.22
CA GLU A 223 -19.52 -18.34 13.33
C GLU A 223 -19.46 -19.00 11.94
N GLU A 224 -19.42 -18.18 10.89
CA GLU A 224 -19.16 -18.65 9.54
C GLU A 224 -17.69 -19.07 9.39
N THR A 225 -17.44 -20.11 8.60
CA THR A 225 -16.08 -20.52 8.21
C THR A 225 -15.58 -19.70 7.04
N LEU A 226 -14.28 -19.76 6.73
CA LEU A 226 -13.78 -19.13 5.51
C LEU A 226 -14.50 -19.69 4.27
N GLU A 227 -14.74 -21.00 4.23
CA GLU A 227 -15.44 -21.66 3.14
C GLU A 227 -16.87 -21.14 2.97
N ASP A 228 -17.61 -20.88 4.06
CA ASP A 228 -18.95 -20.28 3.99
C ASP A 228 -18.93 -18.90 3.30
N ARG A 229 -17.83 -18.14 3.51
CA ARG A 229 -17.68 -16.77 2.98
C ARG A 229 -17.21 -16.73 1.53
N ILE A 230 -16.31 -17.63 1.12
CA ILE A 230 -15.68 -17.58 -0.21
C ILE A 230 -16.14 -18.72 -1.15
N GLY A 231 -16.81 -19.74 -0.61
CA GLY A 231 -17.22 -20.94 -1.32
C GLY A 231 -16.11 -22.00 -1.43
N THR A 232 -16.54 -23.26 -1.50
CA THR A 232 -15.68 -24.45 -1.54
C THR A 232 -14.64 -24.42 -2.66
N ARG A 233 -15.02 -23.92 -3.85
CA ARG A 233 -14.13 -23.88 -5.01
C ARG A 233 -12.93 -22.95 -4.79
N LEU A 234 -13.16 -21.76 -4.22
CA LEU A 234 -12.06 -20.83 -3.93
C LEU A 234 -11.22 -21.33 -2.77
N ARG A 235 -11.85 -21.87 -1.72
CA ARG A 235 -11.13 -22.47 -0.61
C ARG A 235 -10.18 -23.58 -1.06
N SER A 236 -10.65 -24.45 -1.96
CA SER A 236 -9.85 -25.53 -2.57
C SER A 236 -8.60 -25.01 -3.28
N ARG A 237 -8.71 -23.96 -4.09
CA ARG A 237 -7.54 -23.34 -4.74
C ARG A 237 -6.56 -22.74 -3.74
N ILE A 238 -7.07 -22.08 -2.70
CA ILE A 238 -6.22 -21.48 -1.66
C ILE A 238 -5.43 -22.56 -0.90
N TYR A 239 -5.97 -23.79 -0.71
CA TYR A 239 -5.20 -24.89 -0.13
C TYR A 239 -3.98 -25.29 -0.97
N GLU A 240 -4.05 -25.16 -2.30
CA GLU A 240 -2.93 -25.43 -3.20
C GLU A 240 -1.97 -24.24 -3.27
N MET A 241 -2.50 -23.02 -3.34
CA MET A 241 -1.72 -21.78 -3.43
C MET A 241 -0.94 -21.46 -2.15
N CYS A 242 -1.44 -21.88 -0.99
CA CYS A 242 -0.95 -21.38 0.29
C CYS A 242 -0.77 -22.46 1.34
N GLN A 243 0.29 -22.30 2.13
CA GLN A 243 0.34 -22.95 3.44
C GLN A 243 -0.63 -22.24 4.40
N THR A 244 -1.62 -22.97 4.91
CA THR A 244 -2.58 -22.43 5.87
C THR A 244 -1.98 -22.47 7.28
N LEU A 245 -2.06 -21.34 7.99
CA LEU A 245 -1.58 -21.23 9.36
C LEU A 245 -2.57 -20.47 10.23
N THR A 246 -3.05 -21.14 11.27
CA THR A 246 -3.88 -20.53 12.31
C THR A 246 -3.00 -19.94 13.41
N ILE A 247 -3.16 -18.66 13.66
CA ILE A 247 -2.55 -17.93 14.76
C ILE A 247 -3.62 -17.78 15.84
N GLU A 248 -3.22 -17.99 17.09
CA GLU A 248 -4.06 -17.69 18.25
C GLU A 248 -3.26 -16.80 19.21
N GLY A 249 -3.96 -16.01 20.00
CA GLY A 249 -3.34 -15.11 20.98
C GLY A 249 -4.29 -14.01 21.42
N GLU A 250 -3.81 -13.20 22.36
CA GLU A 250 -4.53 -12.01 22.79
C GLU A 250 -4.46 -10.90 21.74
N ASP A 251 -5.52 -10.10 21.65
CA ASP A 251 -5.55 -8.91 20.81
C ASP A 251 -4.54 -7.88 21.34
N PHE A 252 -3.45 -7.65 20.60
CA PHE A 252 -2.43 -6.67 20.95
C PHE A 252 -2.98 -5.25 20.97
N ARG A 253 -4.04 -4.96 20.22
CA ARG A 253 -4.65 -3.62 20.15
C ARG A 253 -5.30 -3.24 21.48
N LYS A 254 -5.77 -4.22 22.28
CA LYS A 254 -6.32 -3.97 23.63
C LYS A 254 -5.29 -3.49 24.65
N ASN A 255 -3.99 -3.67 24.39
CA ASN A 255 -2.95 -3.18 25.29
C ASN A 255 -2.73 -1.67 25.18
N PHE A 256 -3.18 -1.02 24.10
CA PHE A 256 -3.13 0.45 23.97
C PHE A 256 -4.07 1.15 24.98
N ASP A 257 -5.23 0.57 25.27
CA ASP A 257 -6.16 1.12 26.26
C ASP A 257 -5.61 1.04 27.70
N LYS A 258 -4.79 0.03 27.99
CA LYS A 258 -4.19 -0.16 29.32
C LYS A 258 -3.09 0.88 29.61
N SER A 259 -2.39 1.36 28.59
CA SER A 259 -1.38 2.43 28.76
C SER A 259 -1.97 3.82 29.06
N PHE A 260 -3.26 4.05 28.82
CA PHE A 260 -3.94 5.31 29.13
C PHE A 260 -4.56 5.35 30.53
N LYS A 261 -4.87 4.18 31.13
CA LYS A 261 -5.46 4.10 32.48
C LYS A 261 -4.42 4.06 33.62
N GLY A 262 -3.14 4.23 33.29
CA GLY A 262 -2.02 4.19 34.24
C GLY A 262 -1.26 5.52 34.38
N LYS A 263 -1.87 6.66 34.02
CA LYS A 263 -1.35 8.00 34.28
C LYS A 263 -2.34 8.81 35.11
#